data_AF-A0A9C9GC27-F1
#
_entry.id   AF-A0A9C9GC27-F1
#
_cell.length_a   1.000
_cell.length_b   1.000
_cell.length_c   1.000
_cell.angle_alpha   90.00
_cell.angle_beta   90.00
_cell.angle_gamma   90.00
#
_symmetry.space_group_name_H-M   'P 1'
#
loop_
_entity.id
_entity.type
_entity.pdbx_description
1 polymer ?
#
loop_
_entity_poly.entity_id
_entity_poly.type
_entity_poly.pdbx_seq_one_letter_code
_entity_poly.pdbx_strand_id
1 'polypeptide(L)'
;MSVIPLPAIRGTTARVLAELLRNAGAAGVHLCIASPPYRFPCYYGIDIPVASELAAPGESLSYLAASIGADSVTFARPEDLYTSAGRDPENYCTACFTGCYPEEGRQGRGR
;
A
#
# COMPACT_ATOMS: atom_id res chain seq x y z
N MET A 1 5.85 -21.37 3.04
CA MET A 1 5.16 -20.14 3.46
C MET A 1 6.14 -18.99 3.25
N SER A 2 5.94 -18.17 2.23
CA SER A 2 6.85 -17.05 1.92
C SER A 2 6.15 -15.73 2.18
N VAL A 3 6.79 -14.83 2.94
CA VAL A 3 6.28 -13.49 3.27
C VAL A 3 7.18 -12.45 2.60
N ILE A 4 6.59 -11.52 1.83
CA ILE A 4 7.35 -10.52 1.07
C ILE A 4 7.01 -9.11 1.56
N PRO A 5 8.01 -8.32 2.03
CA PRO A 5 7.86 -6.89 2.27
C PRO A 5 7.98 -6.11 0.94
N LEU A 6 6.95 -5.37 0.54
CA LEU A 6 6.95 -4.56 -0.70
C LEU A 6 6.45 -3.12 -0.44
N PRO A 7 7.03 -2.10 -1.11
CA PRO A 7 6.41 -0.79 -1.22
C PRO A 7 5.30 -0.86 -2.27
N ALA A 8 4.04 -0.78 -1.85
CA ALA A 8 2.89 -0.98 -2.74
C ALA A 8 2.54 0.29 -3.50
N ILE A 9 3.23 0.55 -4.62
CA ILE A 9 2.91 1.70 -5.48
C ILE A 9 2.19 1.24 -6.76
N ARG A 10 2.53 0.08 -7.35
CA ARG A 10 1.93 -0.34 -8.65
C ARG A 10 1.53 -1.82 -8.78
N GLY A 11 1.73 -2.66 -7.76
CA GLY A 11 1.29 -4.08 -7.74
C GLY A 11 1.94 -5.02 -8.77
N THR A 12 2.47 -4.52 -9.88
CA THR A 12 3.08 -5.27 -10.98
C THR A 12 4.29 -6.09 -10.52
N THR A 13 5.16 -5.49 -9.71
CA THR A 13 6.30 -6.21 -9.10
C THR A 13 5.84 -7.33 -8.17
N ALA A 14 4.75 -7.12 -7.41
CA ALA A 14 4.22 -8.12 -6.49
C ALA A 14 3.71 -9.36 -7.23
N ARG A 15 3.08 -9.16 -8.40
CA ARG A 15 2.62 -10.26 -9.26
C ARG A 15 3.77 -11.10 -9.78
N VAL A 16 4.80 -10.46 -10.32
CA VAL A 16 5.99 -11.17 -10.82
C VAL A 16 6.64 -11.97 -9.70
N LEU A 17 6.79 -11.41 -8.50
CA LEU A 17 7.34 -12.13 -7.35
C LEU A 17 6.47 -13.30 -6.90
N ALA A 18 5.14 -13.13 -6.88
CA ALA A 18 4.23 -14.21 -6.52
C ALA A 18 4.34 -15.38 -7.52
N GLU A 19 4.37 -15.09 -8.82
CA GLU A 19 4.55 -16.09 -9.88
C GLU A 19 5.90 -16.82 -9.74
N LEU A 20 7.00 -16.09 -9.50
CA LEU A 20 8.32 -16.69 -9.28
C LEU A 20 8.35 -17.64 -8.09
N LEU A 21 7.75 -17.25 -6.96
CA LEU A 21 7.69 -18.10 -5.77
C LEU A 21 6.81 -19.34 -5.96
N ARG A 22 5.68 -19.20 -6.66
CA ARG A 22 4.84 -20.34 -7.03
C ARG A 22 5.59 -21.33 -7.92
N ASN A 23 6.30 -20.81 -8.93
CA ASN A 23 7.12 -21.63 -9.82
C ASN A 23 8.28 -22.33 -9.10
N ALA A 24 8.78 -21.73 -8.02
CA ALA A 24 9.78 -22.35 -7.14
C ALA A 24 9.19 -23.42 -6.18
N GLY A 25 7.88 -23.71 -6.25
CA GLY A 25 7.24 -24.74 -5.43
C GLY A 25 6.74 -24.23 -4.07
N ALA A 26 6.53 -22.93 -3.89
CA ALA A 26 5.98 -22.40 -2.64
C ALA A 26 4.56 -22.94 -2.37
N ALA A 27 4.38 -23.58 -1.21
CA ALA A 27 3.08 -24.06 -0.73
C ALA A 27 2.06 -22.92 -0.50
N GLY A 28 2.54 -21.70 -0.28
CA GLY A 28 1.70 -20.51 -0.10
C GLY A 28 2.54 -19.24 -0.17
N VAL A 29 1.97 -18.20 -0.77
CA VAL A 29 2.53 -16.87 -1.01
C VAL A 29 1.66 -15.84 -0.33
N HIS A 30 2.19 -15.19 0.71
CA HIS A 30 1.49 -14.18 1.48
C HIS A 30 2.26 -12.87 1.40
N LEU A 31 1.58 -11.79 1.00
CA LEU A 31 2.20 -10.49 0.85
C LEU A 31 1.93 -9.62 2.09
N CYS A 32 2.99 -8.98 2.58
CA CYS A 32 2.93 -8.07 3.71
C CYS A 32 3.51 -6.72 3.27
N ILE A 33 2.65 -5.75 3.07
CA ILE A 33 3.03 -4.41 2.61
C ILE A 33 3.38 -3.59 3.85
N ALA A 34 4.62 -3.10 3.91
CA ALA A 34 5.15 -2.41 5.09
C ALA A 34 4.58 -0.99 5.30
N SER A 35 3.82 -0.49 4.32
CA SER A 35 3.10 0.79 4.41
C SER A 35 1.59 0.57 4.57
N PRO A 36 0.86 1.55 5.11
CA PRO A 36 -0.58 1.63 4.94
C PRO A 36 -0.96 1.73 3.45
N PRO A 37 -2.22 1.42 3.09
CA PRO A 37 -2.68 1.57 1.71
C PRO A 37 -2.69 3.05 1.31
N TYR A 38 -2.03 3.37 0.21
CA TYR A 38 -2.09 4.68 -0.42
C TYR A 38 -3.47 4.90 -1.02
N ARG A 39 -4.14 5.99 -0.64
CA ARG A 39 -5.51 6.31 -1.07
C ARG A 39 -5.60 7.65 -1.80
N PHE A 40 -4.59 8.50 -1.64
CA PHE A 40 -4.57 9.86 -2.16
C PHE A 40 -3.24 10.17 -2.86
N PRO A 41 -3.26 11.01 -3.91
CA PRO A 41 -2.05 11.40 -4.63
C PRO A 41 -1.11 12.24 -3.74
N CYS A 42 0.19 12.19 -3.96
CA CYS A 42 1.10 13.09 -3.24
C CYS A 42 1.27 14.40 -4.04
N TYR A 43 1.14 15.55 -3.37
CA TYR A 43 1.44 16.86 -3.94
C TYR A 43 2.84 17.39 -3.59
N TYR A 44 3.59 16.62 -2.79
CA TYR A 44 4.91 16.98 -2.29
C TYR A 44 6.05 16.26 -3.04
N GLY A 45 5.79 15.76 -4.26
CA GLY A 45 6.83 15.25 -5.17
C GLY A 45 7.01 13.74 -5.23
N ILE A 46 6.16 12.95 -4.57
CA ILE A 46 6.13 11.48 -4.74
C ILE A 46 5.15 11.14 -5.87
N ASP A 47 5.61 10.40 -6.89
CA ASP A 47 4.73 9.88 -7.94
C ASP A 47 3.89 8.72 -7.39
N ILE A 48 2.70 9.06 -6.87
CA ILE A 48 1.69 8.09 -6.45
C ILE A 48 0.65 8.03 -7.57
N PRO A 49 0.42 6.85 -8.17
CA PRO A 49 -0.59 6.72 -9.21
C PRO A 49 -1.97 7.12 -8.69
N VAL A 50 -2.84 7.55 -9.59
CA VAL A 50 -4.19 8.03 -9.23
C VAL A 50 -5.00 6.92 -8.55
N ALA A 51 -5.99 7.29 -7.74
CA ALA A 51 -6.84 6.36 -6.98
C ALA A 51 -7.37 5.17 -7.80
N SER A 52 -7.67 5.37 -9.09
CA SER A 52 -8.12 4.30 -10.00
C SER A 52 -7.05 3.27 -10.39
N GLU A 53 -5.78 3.63 -10.27
CA GLU A 53 -4.61 2.76 -10.55
C GLU A 53 -3.99 2.21 -9.25
N LEU A 54 -4.30 2.82 -8.12
CA LEU A 54 -4.00 2.27 -6.81
C LEU A 54 -4.92 1.08 -6.58
N ALA A 55 -4.32 -0.07 -6.31
CA ALA A 55 -5.04 -1.18 -5.72
C ALA A 55 -5.67 -0.71 -4.39
N ALA A 56 -6.96 -0.39 -4.42
CA ALA A 56 -7.87 -0.14 -3.30
C ALA A 56 -8.15 1.31 -2.86
N PRO A 57 -8.98 2.03 -3.62
CA PRO A 57 -10.13 2.74 -3.07
C PRO A 57 -11.35 1.83 -3.21
N GLY A 58 -11.59 0.98 -2.20
CA GLY A 58 -12.85 0.23 -2.06
C GLY A 58 -12.82 -1.25 -2.43
N GLU A 59 -11.74 -1.77 -3.02
CA GLU A 59 -11.60 -3.21 -3.26
C GLU A 59 -11.20 -3.96 -1.99
N SER A 60 -11.78 -5.14 -1.79
CA SER A 60 -11.45 -6.03 -0.68
C SER A 60 -10.03 -6.58 -0.84
N LEU A 61 -9.29 -6.75 0.26
CA LEU A 61 -7.93 -7.32 0.25
C LEU A 61 -7.87 -8.70 -0.43
N SER A 62 -8.97 -9.45 -0.42
CA SER A 62 -9.13 -10.71 -1.15
C SER A 62 -9.08 -10.53 -2.66
N TYR A 63 -9.68 -9.47 -3.21
CA TYR A 63 -9.62 -9.18 -4.63
C TYR A 63 -8.18 -8.81 -5.04
N LEU A 64 -7.50 -8.00 -4.24
CA LEU A 64 -6.10 -7.65 -4.46
C LEU A 64 -5.18 -8.88 -4.41
N ALA A 65 -5.39 -9.79 -3.46
CA ALA A 65 -4.64 -11.03 -3.40
C ALA A 65 -4.84 -11.87 -4.68
N ALA A 66 -6.09 -11.98 -5.14
CA ALA A 66 -6.42 -12.70 -6.37
C ALA A 66 -5.81 -12.05 -7.63
N SER A 67 -5.83 -10.72 -7.74
CA SER A 67 -5.26 -10.02 -8.90
C SER A 67 -3.73 -10.15 -9.00
N ILE A 68 -3.06 -10.29 -7.85
CA ILE A 68 -1.62 -10.52 -7.73
C ILE A 68 -1.26 -12.02 -7.86
N GLY A 69 -2.18 -12.93 -7.58
CA GLY A 69 -1.91 -14.38 -7.51
C GLY A 69 -1.33 -14.84 -6.16
N ALA A 70 -1.55 -14.06 -5.11
CA ALA A 70 -1.16 -14.38 -3.73
C ALA A 70 -2.34 -15.02 -2.95
N ASP A 71 -2.03 -15.79 -1.91
CA ASP A 71 -3.05 -16.37 -1.02
C ASP A 71 -3.63 -15.32 -0.06
N SER A 72 -2.82 -14.37 0.38
CA SER A 72 -3.30 -13.21 1.14
C SER A 72 -2.42 -11.99 0.93
N VAL A 73 -3.01 -10.81 1.12
CA VAL A 73 -2.33 -9.51 1.14
C VAL A 73 -2.71 -8.79 2.41
N THR A 74 -1.71 -8.25 3.10
CA THR A 74 -1.88 -7.47 4.32
C THR A 74 -1.10 -6.17 4.21
N PHE A 75 -1.59 -5.11 4.85
CA PHE A 75 -0.92 -3.81 4.95
C PHE A 75 -0.59 -3.52 6.41
N ALA A 76 0.52 -2.84 6.63
CA ALA A 76 0.86 -2.29 7.94
C ALA A 76 -0.22 -1.28 8.37
N ARG A 77 -0.51 -1.26 9.68
CA ARG A 77 -1.44 -0.28 10.21
C ARG A 77 -0.77 1.10 10.27
N PRO A 78 -1.52 2.19 10.02
CA PRO A 78 -0.98 3.55 10.16
C PRO A 78 -0.29 3.78 11.51
N GLU A 79 -0.87 3.27 12.60
CA GLU A 79 -0.36 3.44 13.96
C GLU A 79 1.01 2.78 14.17
N ASP A 80 1.22 1.61 13.55
CA ASP A 80 2.50 0.88 13.61
C ASP A 80 3.60 1.65 12.85
N LEU A 81 3.24 2.30 11.74
CA LEU A 81 4.16 3.12 10.98
C LEU A 81 4.63 4.33 11.79
N TYR A 82 3.72 5.04 12.47
CA TYR A 82 4.09 6.20 13.28
C TYR A 82 4.96 5.81 14.47
N THR A 83 4.57 4.74 15.16
CA THR A 83 5.31 4.22 16.32
C THR A 83 6.73 3.81 15.93
N SER A 84 6.91 3.13 14.79
CA SER A 84 8.23 2.71 14.31
C SER A 84 9.12 3.88 13.85
N ALA A 85 8.53 4.99 13.41
CA ALA A 85 9.28 6.16 12.96
C ALA A 85 9.87 6.99 14.12
N GLY A 86 9.44 6.76 15.37
CA GLY A 86 10.07 7.31 16.57
C GLY A 86 9.79 8.80 16.85
N ARG A 87 8.80 9.39 16.18
CA ARG A 87 8.27 10.73 16.48
C ARG A 87 6.74 10.71 16.53
N ASP A 88 6.16 11.76 17.10
CA ASP A 88 4.71 11.94 17.13
C ASP A 88 4.14 11.96 15.68
N PRO A 89 3.05 11.21 15.38
CA PRO A 89 2.36 11.22 14.09
C PRO A 89 2.15 12.61 13.48
N GLU A 90 1.92 13.63 14.32
CA GLU A 90 1.71 15.03 13.93
C GLU A 90 2.91 15.64 13.18
N ASN A 91 4.11 15.06 13.31
CA ASN A 91 5.33 15.50 12.64
C ASN A 91 5.55 14.87 11.26
N TYR A 92 4.66 13.97 10.82
CA TYR A 92 4.77 13.28 9.53
C TYR A 92 3.67 13.72 8.57
N CYS A 93 4.03 13.87 7.30
CA CYS A 93 3.03 13.99 6.25
C CYS A 93 2.34 12.63 6.06
N THR A 94 1.06 12.54 6.45
CA THR A 94 0.24 11.33 6.31
C THR A 94 -0.76 11.41 5.16
N ALA A 95 -0.70 12.50 4.38
CA ALA A 95 -1.71 12.89 3.41
C ALA A 95 -2.02 11.80 2.36
N CYS A 96 -1.01 11.03 1.95
CA CYS A 96 -1.19 9.97 0.96
C CYS A 96 -2.07 8.81 1.47
N PHE A 97 -2.19 8.65 2.79
CA PHE A 97 -3.00 7.63 3.44
C PHE A 97 -4.33 8.19 3.97
N THR A 98 -4.30 9.40 4.55
CA THR A 98 -5.42 10.03 5.28
C THR A 98 -6.18 11.06 4.47
N GLY A 99 -5.56 11.64 3.44
CA GLY A 99 -6.10 12.78 2.68
C GLY A 99 -5.96 14.12 3.41
N CYS A 100 -5.35 14.13 4.59
CA CYS A 100 -5.08 15.34 5.37
C CYS A 100 -3.74 15.95 4.95
N TYR A 101 -3.80 16.95 4.06
CA TYR A 101 -2.61 17.69 3.62
C TYR A 101 -2.28 18.80 4.62
N PRO A 102 -1.01 18.97 5.02
CA PRO A 102 -0.57 20.02 5.94
C PRO A 102 -0.87 21.46 5.48
N GLU A 103 -1.05 21.69 4.17
CA GLU A 103 -1.32 23.03 3.64
C GLU A 103 -2.83 23.31 3.50
N GLU A 104 -3.20 24.53 3.90
CA GLU A 104 -4.56 25.06 4.00
C GLU A 104 -5.46 24.72 2.79
N GLY A 105 -6.54 23.98 3.05
CA GLY A 105 -7.74 23.99 2.20
C GLY A 105 -7.81 22.97 1.06
N ARG A 106 -6.77 22.20 0.77
CA ARG A 106 -6.88 21.04 -0.14
C ARG A 106 -7.30 19.78 0.63
N GLN A 107 -8.58 19.72 1.03
CA GLN A 107 -9.16 18.41 1.31
C GLN A 107 -9.21 17.66 -0.03
N GLY A 108 -8.65 16.46 -0.08
CA GLY A 108 -8.58 15.60 -1.26
C GLY A 108 -9.97 15.25 -1.80
N ARG A 109 -10.64 16.21 -2.41
CA ARG A 109 -11.91 16.02 -3.09
C ARG A 109 -11.56 15.38 -4.42
N GLY A 110 -11.75 14.06 -4.47
CA GLY A 110 -11.59 13.26 -5.68
C GLY A 110 -12.23 13.99 -6.86
N ARG A 111 -11.41 14.26 -7.87
CA ARG A 111 -11.91 14.53 -9.21
C ARG A 111 -12.24 13.20 -9.87
#